data_AF-A0ABD0JGL0-F1
#
_entry.id   AF-A0ABD0JGL0-F1
#
_cell.length_a   1.000
_cell.length_b   1.000
_cell.length_c   1.000
_cell.angle_alpha   90.00
_cell.angle_beta   90.00
_cell.angle_gamma   90.00
#
_symmetry.space_group_name_H-M   'P 1'
#
loop_
_entity.id
_entity.type
_entity.pdbx_description
1 polymer ?
#
loop_
_entity_poly.entity_id
_entity_poly.type
_entity_poly.pdbx_seq_one_letter_code
_entity_poly.pdbx_strand_id
1 'polypeptide(L)'
;MGAKENEIQRKKSFPTSVEGAKQLTKDDITRVFSLYDRDGNKWIENEELHGFLKDLMELVQEDYDADDIEECKQILLKECDLNHDGRIDKDELSMVLISFARVSRAEDIPLGKESSSPKATKA
;
A
#
# COMPACT_ATOMS: atom_id res chain seq x y z
N MET A 1 5.76 16.74 61.66
CA MET A 1 6.40 15.50 61.18
C MET A 1 5.84 15.19 59.80
N GLY A 2 6.70 14.92 58.81
CA GLY A 2 6.37 14.63 57.40
C GLY A 2 6.10 15.91 56.58
N ALA A 3 6.95 16.45 55.68
CA ALA A 3 7.72 15.82 54.61
C ALA A 3 6.82 14.93 53.73
N LYS A 4 6.60 15.10 52.42
CA LYS A 4 7.38 15.67 51.30
C LYS A 4 6.50 15.67 50.03
N GLU A 5 6.85 16.51 49.04
CA GLU A 5 6.94 16.25 47.56
C GLU A 5 5.70 15.62 46.86
N ASN A 6 5.24 15.97 45.65
CA ASN A 6 5.90 16.51 44.48
C ASN A 6 4.82 16.81 43.41
N GLU A 7 5.01 17.88 42.65
CA GLU A 7 4.77 17.99 41.20
C GLU A 7 3.61 17.21 40.55
N ILE A 8 2.48 17.87 40.30
CA ILE A 8 1.51 17.46 39.26
C ILE A 8 1.49 18.52 38.17
N GLN A 9 2.54 18.51 37.35
CA GLN A 9 2.55 19.12 36.03
C GLN A 9 2.18 18.05 35.00
N ARG A 10 0.94 18.06 34.51
CA ARG A 10 0.66 17.84 33.08
C ARG A 10 -0.81 18.07 32.76
N LYS A 11 -1.05 19.27 32.25
CA LYS A 11 -2.00 19.60 31.18
C LYS A 11 -2.58 18.35 30.50
N LYS A 12 -3.82 17.97 30.83
CA LYS A 12 -4.64 17.09 29.99
C LYS A 12 -5.18 17.95 28.84
N SER A 13 -4.27 18.27 27.93
CA SER A 13 -4.61 18.83 26.63
C SER A 13 -4.79 17.67 25.66
N PHE A 14 -5.97 17.61 25.06
CA PHE A 14 -6.33 16.85 23.85
C PHE A 14 -6.50 15.33 24.01
N PRO A 15 -7.70 14.84 23.65
CA PRO A 15 -7.81 14.18 22.36
C PRO A 15 -8.42 15.18 21.37
N THR A 16 -7.56 15.75 20.52
CA THR A 16 -7.96 16.26 19.22
C THR A 16 -8.65 15.11 18.53
N SER A 17 -9.98 15.17 18.46
CA SER A 17 -10.76 14.32 17.58
C SER A 17 -10.18 14.49 16.17
N VAL A 18 -9.51 13.44 15.72
CA VAL A 18 -9.28 13.14 14.31
C VAL A 18 -9.99 11.83 14.04
N GLU A 19 -11.30 11.82 14.29
CA GLU A 19 -12.19 10.80 13.75
C GLU A 19 -12.08 10.84 12.22
N GLY A 20 -11.55 9.77 11.61
CA GLY A 20 -11.64 9.58 10.16
C GLY A 20 -10.39 9.13 9.40
N ALA A 21 -9.30 8.69 10.05
CA ALA A 21 -8.37 7.77 9.38
C ALA A 21 -8.36 6.46 10.14
N LYS A 22 -9.13 5.49 9.65
CA LYS A 22 -8.92 4.10 10.01
C LYS A 22 -7.53 3.75 9.51
N GLN A 23 -6.53 3.88 10.39
CA GLN A 23 -5.20 3.35 10.11
C GLN A 23 -5.39 1.87 9.87
N LEU A 24 -5.08 1.42 8.66
CA LEU A 24 -5.18 0.01 8.31
C LEU A 24 -4.32 -0.77 9.31
N THR A 25 -4.96 -1.61 10.13
CA THR A 25 -4.25 -2.34 11.18
C THR A 25 -3.61 -3.60 10.60
N LYS A 26 -2.63 -4.16 11.32
CA LYS A 26 -2.05 -5.45 10.94
C LYS A 26 -3.12 -6.54 10.83
N ASP A 27 -4.17 -6.49 11.65
CA ASP A 27 -5.30 -7.41 11.59
C ASP A 27 -6.13 -7.22 10.31
N ASP A 28 -6.38 -5.99 9.88
CA ASP A 28 -7.06 -5.71 8.60
C ASP A 28 -6.26 -6.27 7.43
N ILE A 29 -4.95 -6.04 7.41
CA ILE A 29 -4.06 -6.57 6.36
C ILE A 29 -4.04 -8.10 6.40
N THR A 30 -3.95 -8.68 7.60
CA THR A 30 -3.97 -10.15 7.76
C THR A 30 -5.26 -10.74 7.21
N ARG A 31 -6.40 -10.09 7.48
CA ARG A 31 -7.69 -10.54 6.98
C ARG A 31 -7.77 -10.49 5.46
N VAL A 32 -7.29 -9.41 4.85
CA VAL A 32 -7.24 -9.29 3.38
C VAL A 32 -6.30 -10.34 2.79
N PHE A 33 -5.11 -10.49 3.37
CA PHE A 33 -4.13 -11.48 2.92
C PHE A 33 -4.71 -12.91 2.96
N SER A 34 -5.35 -13.28 4.08
CA SER A 34 -5.98 -14.60 4.24
C SER A 34 -7.21 -14.85 3.35
N LEU A 35 -7.74 -13.85 2.65
CA LEU A 35 -8.76 -14.08 1.63
C LEU A 35 -8.16 -14.65 0.34
N TYR A 36 -6.92 -14.28 0.02
CA TYR A 36 -6.25 -14.65 -1.22
C TYR A 36 -5.24 -15.79 -1.04
N ASP A 37 -4.54 -15.86 0.10
CA ASP A 37 -3.69 -16.99 0.51
C ASP A 37 -4.57 -18.20 0.91
N ARG A 38 -5.05 -18.92 -0.11
CA ARG A 38 -5.92 -20.10 -0.01
C ARG A 38 -5.16 -21.31 0.50
N ASP A 39 -3.88 -21.43 0.17
CA ASP A 39 -3.07 -22.57 0.59
C ASP A 39 -2.33 -22.36 1.93
N GLY A 40 -2.26 -21.11 2.40
CA GLY A 40 -1.73 -20.76 3.73
C GLY A 40 -0.21 -20.74 3.78
N ASN A 41 0.47 -20.68 2.64
CA ASN A 41 1.93 -20.63 2.55
C ASN A 41 2.50 -19.26 2.94
N LYS A 42 1.65 -18.24 3.13
CA LYS A 42 2.00 -16.84 3.43
C LYS A 42 2.55 -16.05 2.24
N TRP A 43 2.25 -16.48 1.03
CA TRP A 43 2.60 -15.86 -0.24
C TRP A 43 1.37 -15.84 -1.12
N ILE A 44 1.14 -14.76 -1.84
CA ILE A 44 0.12 -14.73 -2.89
C ILE A 44 0.86 -15.01 -4.20
N GLU A 45 0.71 -16.21 -4.74
CA GLU A 45 1.42 -16.63 -5.96
C GLU A 45 0.53 -17.39 -6.94
N ASN A 46 0.99 -17.52 -8.19
CA ASN A 46 0.35 -18.32 -9.24
C ASN A 46 -1.17 -18.05 -9.39
N GLU A 47 -2.00 -19.05 -9.08
CA GLU A 47 -3.46 -18.98 -9.19
C GLU A 47 -4.10 -17.99 -8.19
N GLU A 48 -3.49 -17.82 -7.02
CA GLU A 48 -3.97 -16.88 -5.99
C GLU A 48 -3.73 -15.45 -6.43
N LEU A 49 -2.54 -15.18 -7.00
CA LEU A 49 -2.21 -13.90 -7.60
C LEU A 49 -3.11 -13.60 -8.80
N HIS A 50 -3.40 -14.60 -9.64
CA HIS A 50 -4.34 -14.44 -10.75
C HIS A 50 -5.76 -14.10 -10.27
N GLY A 51 -6.24 -14.76 -9.21
CA GLY A 51 -7.53 -14.45 -8.59
C GLY A 51 -7.57 -13.02 -8.03
N PHE A 52 -6.52 -12.61 -7.33
CA PHE A 52 -6.37 -11.25 -6.81
C PHE A 52 -6.40 -10.19 -7.92
N LEU A 53 -5.66 -10.42 -9.01
CA LEU A 53 -5.62 -9.52 -10.16
C LEU A 53 -6.96 -9.42 -10.86
N LYS A 54 -7.70 -10.52 -10.96
CA LYS A 54 -9.04 -10.53 -11.55
C LYS A 54 -10.01 -9.66 -10.74
N ASP A 55 -10.02 -9.82 -9.42
CA ASP A 55 -10.84 -8.99 -8.53
C ASP A 55 -10.41 -7.52 -8.59
N LEU A 56 -9.11 -7.24 -8.74
CA LEU A 56 -8.59 -5.88 -8.91
C LEU A 56 -9.02 -5.28 -10.26
N MET A 57 -8.98 -6.05 -11.35
CA MET A 57 -9.45 -5.60 -12.67
C MET A 57 -10.94 -5.30 -12.63
N GLU A 58 -11.76 -6.18 -12.03
CA GLU A 58 -13.21 -5.96 -11.87
C GLU A 58 -13.55 -4.68 -11.07
N LEU A 59 -12.64 -4.21 -10.20
CA LEU A 59 -12.80 -2.94 -9.49
C LEU A 59 -12.42 -1.71 -10.33
N VAL A 60 -11.54 -1.86 -11.32
CA VAL A 60 -11.00 -0.75 -12.13
C VAL A 60 -11.79 -0.60 -13.44
N GLN A 61 -12.08 -1.69 -14.14
CA GLN A 61 -12.78 -1.72 -15.42
C GLN A 61 -13.57 -3.02 -15.61
N GLU A 62 -14.75 -2.93 -16.23
CA GLU A 62 -15.62 -4.10 -16.45
C GLU A 62 -15.20 -4.95 -17.66
N ASP A 63 -14.57 -4.34 -18.67
CA ASP A 63 -14.03 -5.02 -19.85
C ASP A 63 -12.50 -5.11 -19.74
N TYR A 64 -11.98 -6.29 -19.42
CA TYR A 64 -10.54 -6.59 -19.43
C TYR A 64 -10.29 -7.94 -20.13
N ASP A 65 -9.17 -8.02 -20.84
CA ASP A 65 -8.70 -9.21 -21.52
C ASP A 65 -7.53 -9.87 -20.76
N ALA A 66 -7.10 -11.04 -21.21
CA ALA A 66 -5.96 -11.75 -20.61
C ALA A 66 -4.65 -10.94 -20.65
N ASP A 67 -4.49 -10.08 -21.66
CA ASP A 67 -3.30 -9.22 -21.79
C ASP A 67 -3.31 -8.13 -20.70
N ASP A 68 -4.47 -7.53 -20.41
CA ASP A 68 -4.62 -6.55 -19.33
C ASP A 68 -4.29 -7.15 -17.96
N ILE A 69 -4.70 -8.40 -17.71
CA ILE A 69 -4.36 -9.12 -16.48
C ILE A 69 -2.84 -9.30 -16.36
N GLU A 70 -2.15 -9.67 -17.44
CA GLU A 70 -0.70 -9.84 -17.41
C GLU A 70 0.03 -8.49 -17.26
N GLU A 71 -0.41 -7.42 -17.95
CA GLU A 71 0.13 -6.08 -17.72
C GLU A 71 -0.05 -5.65 -16.26
N CYS A 72 -1.24 -5.87 -15.71
CA CYS A 72 -1.52 -5.51 -14.33
C CYS A 72 -0.74 -6.36 -13.33
N LYS A 73 -0.47 -7.62 -13.66
CA LYS A 73 0.46 -8.46 -12.90
C LYS A 73 1.85 -7.85 -12.89
N GLN A 74 2.38 -7.45 -14.05
CA GLN A 74 3.71 -6.85 -14.15
C GLN A 74 3.79 -5.53 -13.36
N ILE A 75 2.78 -4.68 -13.45
CA ILE A 75 2.70 -3.42 -12.70
C ILE A 75 2.61 -3.70 -11.20
N LEU A 76 1.74 -4.62 -10.79
CA LEU A 76 1.56 -4.99 -9.38
C LEU A 76 2.86 -5.54 -8.78
N LEU A 77 3.50 -6.50 -9.44
CA LEU A 77 4.79 -7.04 -9.00
C LEU A 77 5.85 -5.94 -8.96
N LYS A 78 5.93 -5.08 -9.96
CA LYS A 78 6.90 -3.98 -9.95
C LYS A 78 6.77 -3.03 -8.77
N GLU A 79 5.53 -2.77 -8.32
CA GLU A 79 5.26 -1.82 -7.23
C GLU A 79 5.18 -2.52 -5.85
N CYS A 80 4.83 -3.81 -5.80
CA CYS A 80 4.59 -4.55 -4.57
C CYS A 80 5.67 -5.58 -4.23
N ASP A 81 6.20 -6.29 -5.23
CA ASP A 81 7.24 -7.30 -5.08
C ASP A 81 8.61 -6.60 -5.00
N LEU A 82 9.04 -6.32 -3.76
CA LEU A 82 10.26 -5.60 -3.43
C LEU A 82 11.49 -6.48 -3.55
N ASN A 83 11.30 -7.78 -3.33
CA ASN A 83 12.35 -8.77 -3.33
C ASN A 83 12.59 -9.41 -4.72
N HIS A 84 11.68 -9.14 -5.67
CA HIS A 84 11.64 -9.61 -7.05
C HIS A 84 11.58 -11.14 -7.19
N ASP A 85 10.87 -11.83 -6.30
CA ASP A 85 10.66 -13.28 -6.34
C ASP A 85 9.42 -13.69 -7.15
N GLY A 86 8.65 -12.72 -7.64
CA GLY A 86 7.42 -12.92 -8.41
C GLY A 86 6.21 -13.31 -7.54
N ARG A 87 6.31 -13.12 -6.23
CA ARG A 87 5.29 -13.43 -5.23
C ARG A 87 5.05 -12.18 -4.41
N ILE A 88 3.90 -12.13 -3.72
CA ILE A 88 3.61 -11.05 -2.79
C ILE A 88 3.52 -11.62 -1.39
N ASP A 89 4.44 -11.20 -0.54
CA ASP A 89 4.45 -11.58 0.86
C ASP A 89 3.59 -10.63 1.72
N LYS A 90 3.32 -11.05 2.94
CA LYS A 90 2.47 -10.29 3.86
C LYS A 90 3.08 -8.93 4.24
N ASP A 91 4.38 -8.86 4.45
CA ASP A 91 5.12 -7.64 4.77
C ASP A 91 5.15 -6.69 3.56
N GLU A 92 5.33 -7.20 2.35
CA GLU A 92 5.22 -6.47 1.09
C GLU A 92 3.82 -5.87 0.90
N LEU A 93 2.78 -6.68 0.99
CA LEU A 93 1.40 -6.21 0.90
C LEU A 93 1.08 -5.19 2.01
N SER A 94 1.58 -5.43 3.23
CA SER A 94 1.43 -4.48 4.34
C SER A 94 2.07 -3.14 4.04
N MET A 95 3.29 -3.15 3.49
CA MET A 95 4.03 -1.94 3.19
C MET A 95 3.34 -1.12 2.10
N VAL A 96 2.85 -1.78 1.05
CA VAL A 96 2.11 -1.17 -0.05
C VAL A 96 0.80 -0.58 0.46
N LEU A 97 -0.01 -1.36 1.17
CA LEU A 97 -1.31 -0.91 1.69
C LEU A 97 -1.17 0.26 2.66
N ILE A 98 -0.16 0.24 3.54
CA ILE A 98 0.14 1.35 4.44
C ILE A 98 0.61 2.58 3.65
N SER A 99 1.41 2.38 2.61
CA SER A 99 1.90 3.47 1.76
C SER A 99 0.75 4.12 0.98
N PHE A 100 -0.12 3.34 0.32
CA PHE A 100 -1.30 3.84 -0.38
C PHE A 100 -2.32 4.50 0.56
N ALA A 101 -2.54 3.96 1.76
CA ALA A 101 -3.42 4.57 2.77
C ALA A 101 -2.90 5.94 3.25
N ARG A 102 -1.58 6.16 3.21
CA ARG A 102 -0.96 7.47 3.49
C ARG A 102 -1.04 8.41 2.28
N VAL A 103 -0.94 7.87 1.06
CA VAL A 103 -0.99 8.62 -0.21
C VAL A 103 -2.40 9.09 -0.56
N SER A 104 -3.47 8.39 -0.15
CA SER A 104 -4.86 8.87 -0.30
C SER A 104 -5.18 10.16 0.49
N ARG A 105 -4.21 10.74 1.20
CA ARG A 105 -4.30 12.08 1.82
C ARG A 105 -3.56 13.17 1.03
N ALA A 106 -2.91 12.83 -0.07
CA ALA A 106 -2.13 13.74 -0.90
C ALA A 106 -2.68 13.79 -2.33
N GLU A 107 -3.90 14.30 -2.49
CA GLU A 107 -4.27 14.94 -3.76
C GLU A 107 -3.49 16.26 -3.86
N ASP A 108 -2.32 16.23 -4.51
CA ASP A 108 -1.80 17.28 -5.41
C ASP A 108 -0.45 16.80 -5.99
N ILE A 109 -0.46 16.15 -7.15
CA ILE A 109 0.74 16.01 -7.97
C ILE A 109 0.40 16.62 -9.33
N PRO A 110 0.82 17.85 -9.65
CA PRO A 110 0.68 18.39 -10.98
C PRO A 110 1.48 17.53 -11.96
N LEU A 111 0.78 16.94 -12.92
CA LEU A 111 1.34 16.19 -14.04
C LEU A 111 2.13 17.17 -14.93
N GLY A 112 3.42 17.32 -14.63
CA GLY A 112 4.38 18.06 -15.44
C GLY A 112 5.53 17.15 -15.86
N LYS A 113 5.26 16.15 -16.70
CA LYS A 113 6.30 15.43 -17.44
C LYS A 113 6.26 15.89 -18.89
N GLU A 114 7.07 16.90 -19.21
CA GLU A 114 7.64 17.01 -20.56
C GLU A 114 9.13 16.66 -20.47
N SER A 115 9.44 15.44 -20.88
CA SER A 115 10.78 15.05 -21.26
C SER A 115 11.04 15.54 -22.68
N SER A 116 11.94 16.50 -22.87
CA SER A 116 12.74 16.55 -24.09
C SER A 116 14.12 17.13 -23.81
N SER A 117 15.06 16.24 -23.51
CA SER A 117 16.42 16.43 -23.99
C SER A 117 16.49 15.85 -25.40
N PRO A 118 17.26 16.46 -26.31
CA PRO A 118 18.51 15.79 -26.64
C PRO A 118 19.70 16.72 -26.88
N LYS A 119 20.84 16.23 -26.37
CA LYS A 119 22.21 16.23 -26.91
C LYS A 119 22.90 17.53 -27.37
N ALA A 120 24.10 17.65 -26.80
CA ALA A 120 25.22 18.51 -27.18
C ALA A 120 25.51 18.59 -28.67
N THR A 121 25.95 19.78 -29.10
CA THR A 121 26.98 19.92 -30.14
C THR A 121 27.94 21.05 -29.79
N LYS A 122 29.21 20.68 -29.77
CA LYS A 122 30.45 21.43 -29.61
C LYS A 122 30.73 22.35 -30.80
N ALA A 123 31.21 23.57 -30.55
CA ALA A 123 32.10 24.34 -31.43
C ALA A 123 32.84 25.38 -30.59
#